data_AF-A0A3D3UVR4-F1
#
_entry.id   AF-A0A3D3UVR4-F1
#
_cell.length_a   1.000
_cell.length_b   1.000
_cell.length_c   1.000
_cell.angle_alpha   90.00
_cell.angle_beta   90.00
_cell.angle_gamma   90.00
#
_symmetry.space_group_name_H-M   'P 1'
#
loop_
_entity.id
_entity.type
_entity.pdbx_description
1 polymer ?
#
loop_
_entity_poly.entity_id
_entity_poly.type
_entity_poly.pdbx_seq_one_letter_code
_entity_poly.pdbx_strand_id
1 'polypeptide(L)'
;MLAFSVNACQAAEKDRQWTVYLAQDKHLDYNWCGSTTEIELRMAALLDYFLDAAERNEVCWNLDGTLWDQVYRRHRGEAGSTRLHDAIRRGRIGYAGNYAVLLWGILDTETAIRACYGAIPIETSTGVPARTALVMENPGMTWGIANILTDSGFDFLGRGIYRLRAESYNHKRDPYPLFWWK
;
A
#
# COMPACT_ATOMS: atom_id res chain seq x y z
N MET A 1 -59.17 -25.33 -33.07
CA MET A 1 -58.69 -24.60 -31.89
C MET A 1 -57.19 -24.89 -31.78
N LEU A 2 -56.35 -24.02 -32.34
CA LEU A 2 -54.88 -24.16 -32.32
C LEU A 2 -54.35 -23.21 -31.26
N ALA A 3 -53.78 -23.77 -30.20
CA ALA A 3 -53.20 -23.01 -29.10
C ALA A 3 -51.84 -22.45 -29.52
N PHE A 4 -51.66 -21.14 -29.35
CA PHE A 4 -50.36 -20.49 -29.45
C PHE A 4 -49.55 -20.76 -28.19
N SER A 5 -48.35 -21.34 -28.32
CA SER A 5 -47.37 -21.38 -27.24
C SER A 5 -46.65 -20.03 -27.17
N VAL A 6 -46.86 -19.29 -26.09
CA VAL A 6 -46.07 -18.11 -25.77
C VAL A 6 -44.70 -18.59 -25.29
N ASN A 7 -43.66 -18.40 -26.09
CA ASN A 7 -42.28 -18.56 -25.62
C ASN A 7 -42.02 -17.44 -24.60
N ALA A 8 -42.04 -17.80 -23.32
CA ALA A 8 -41.55 -16.93 -22.26
C ALA A 8 -40.05 -16.67 -22.53
N CYS A 9 -39.71 -15.42 -22.82
CA CYS A 9 -38.34 -14.95 -22.83
C CYS A 9 -37.82 -15.02 -21.39
N GLN A 10 -37.20 -16.14 -21.02
CA GLN A 10 -36.42 -16.23 -19.80
C GLN A 10 -35.24 -15.27 -19.96
N ALA A 11 -35.33 -14.11 -19.30
CA ALA A 11 -34.19 -13.25 -19.09
C ALA A 11 -33.13 -14.09 -18.35
N ALA A 12 -32.10 -14.53 -19.06
CA ALA A 12 -30.96 -15.19 -18.45
C ALA A 12 -30.39 -14.25 -17.38
N GLU A 13 -30.37 -14.69 -16.13
CA GLU A 13 -29.64 -13.99 -15.07
C GLU A 13 -28.20 -13.80 -15.55
N LYS A 14 -27.76 -12.55 -15.67
CA LYS A 14 -26.36 -12.27 -15.94
C LYS A 14 -25.54 -12.80 -14.76
N ASP A 15 -24.68 -13.78 -15.02
CA ASP A 15 -23.67 -14.21 -14.06
C ASP A 15 -22.92 -13.01 -13.49
N ARG A 16 -22.67 -13.07 -12.18
CA ARG A 16 -22.04 -11.99 -11.41
C ARG A 16 -20.74 -11.53 -12.06
N GLN A 17 -20.69 -10.26 -12.46
CA GLN A 17 -19.50 -9.62 -13.00
C GLN A 17 -18.60 -9.15 -11.87
N TRP A 18 -17.30 -9.46 -11.93
CA TRP A 18 -16.30 -9.07 -10.94
C TRP A 18 -15.30 -8.10 -11.56
N THR A 19 -14.98 -7.04 -10.82
CA THR A 19 -13.82 -6.20 -11.10
C THR A 19 -12.68 -6.63 -10.18
N VAL A 20 -11.55 -7.03 -10.76
CA VAL A 20 -10.34 -7.40 -10.00
C VAL A 20 -9.31 -6.29 -10.12
N TYR A 21 -8.87 -5.77 -8.97
CA TYR A 21 -7.81 -4.78 -8.90
C TYR A 21 -6.49 -5.47 -8.54
N LEU A 22 -5.45 -5.24 -9.33
CA LEU A 22 -4.10 -5.74 -9.07
C LEU A 22 -3.23 -4.56 -8.62
N ALA A 23 -2.86 -4.56 -7.34
CA ALA A 23 -1.91 -3.61 -6.78
C ALA A 23 -0.56 -4.34 -6.63
N GLN A 24 0.45 -3.88 -7.37
CA GLN A 24 1.80 -4.41 -7.25
C GLN A 24 2.57 -3.60 -6.21
N ASP A 25 3.23 -4.28 -5.29
CA ASP A 25 4.16 -3.72 -4.32
C ASP A 25 5.30 -4.72 -4.08
N LYS A 26 6.27 -4.31 -3.26
CA LYS A 26 7.18 -5.24 -2.62
C LYS A 26 7.28 -4.87 -1.15
N HIS A 27 6.83 -5.77 -0.29
CA HIS A 27 7.17 -5.65 1.12
C HIS A 27 8.68 -5.82 1.32
N LEU A 28 9.28 -4.85 2.00
CA LEU A 28 10.67 -4.83 2.35
C LEU A 28 10.87 -4.97 3.86
N ASP A 29 11.49 -6.07 4.26
CA ASP A 29 12.07 -6.21 5.60
C ASP A 29 13.42 -5.50 5.70
N TYR A 30 13.40 -4.27 6.21
CA TYR A 30 14.61 -3.50 6.43
C TYR A 30 15.44 -4.11 7.56
N ASN A 31 16.63 -4.64 7.21
CA ASN A 31 17.58 -5.27 8.14
C ASN A 31 17.15 -6.64 8.73
N TRP A 32 16.38 -7.45 8.01
CA TRP A 32 16.04 -8.83 8.43
C TRP A 32 17.03 -9.89 7.91
N CYS A 33 17.09 -10.09 6.58
CA CYS A 33 17.94 -11.12 5.94
C CYS A 33 19.28 -10.58 5.40
N GLY A 34 19.64 -9.33 5.70
CA GLY A 34 20.87 -8.70 5.21
C GLY A 34 21.12 -7.37 5.88
N SER A 35 22.33 -6.83 5.73
CA SER A 35 22.67 -5.53 6.29
C SER A 35 21.92 -4.40 5.58
N THR A 36 21.76 -3.26 6.26
CA THR A 36 21.18 -2.05 5.66
C THR A 36 21.94 -1.62 4.39
N THR A 37 23.28 -1.70 4.41
CA THR A 37 24.11 -1.37 3.25
C THR A 37 23.79 -2.24 2.03
N GLU A 38 23.63 -3.55 2.21
CA GLU A 38 23.34 -4.47 1.10
C GLU A 38 21.91 -4.31 0.59
N ILE A 39 20.94 -4.15 1.49
CA ILE A 39 19.53 -4.09 1.11
C ILE A 39 19.20 -2.76 0.41
N GLU A 40 19.78 -1.64 0.83
CA GLU A 40 19.55 -0.34 0.20
C GLU A 40 19.98 -0.31 -1.27
N LEU A 41 21.10 -0.96 -1.61
CA LEU A 41 21.54 -1.08 -3.01
C LEU A 41 20.53 -1.85 -3.86
N ARG A 42 19.94 -2.92 -3.29
CA ARG A 42 18.89 -3.71 -3.95
C ARG A 42 17.59 -2.95 -4.07
N MET A 43 17.22 -2.16 -3.06
CA MET A 43 16.07 -1.26 -3.13
C MET A 43 16.24 -0.27 -4.28
N ALA A 44 17.40 0.40 -4.34
CA ALA A 44 17.64 1.40 -5.37
C ALA A 44 17.63 0.78 -6.78
N ALA A 45 18.26 -0.38 -6.98
CA ALA A 45 18.23 -1.08 -8.26
C ALA A 45 16.83 -1.56 -8.65
N LEU A 46 16.02 -2.01 -7.68
CA LEU A 46 14.64 -2.42 -7.96
C LEU A 46 13.77 -1.22 -8.35
N LEU A 47 13.94 -0.09 -7.67
CA LEU A 47 13.20 1.12 -8.00
C LEU A 47 13.64 1.69 -9.36
N ASP A 48 14.91 1.59 -9.75
CA ASP A 48 15.34 1.91 -11.13
C ASP A 48 14.54 1.11 -12.16
N TYR A 49 14.43 -0.22 -11.97
CA TYR A 49 13.69 -1.09 -12.87
C TYR A 49 12.21 -0.68 -13.00
N PHE A 50 11.53 -0.43 -11.87
CA PHE A 50 10.13 -0.03 -11.90
C PHE A 50 9.91 1.39 -12.43
N LEU A 51 10.85 2.30 -12.22
CA LEU A 51 10.79 3.63 -12.84
C LEU A 51 10.98 3.55 -14.36
N ASP A 52 11.92 2.74 -14.85
CA ASP A 52 12.12 2.51 -16.28
C ASP A 52 10.82 1.97 -16.92
N ALA A 53 10.20 0.97 -16.29
CA ALA A 53 8.96 0.36 -16.77
C ALA A 53 7.74 1.30 -16.62
N ALA A 54 7.70 2.13 -15.57
CA ALA A 54 6.68 3.16 -15.39
C ALA A 54 6.76 4.23 -16.47
N GLU A 55 7.96 4.66 -16.88
CA GLU A 55 8.16 5.63 -17.95
C GLU A 55 7.72 5.11 -19.33
N ARG A 56 7.81 3.79 -19.54
CA ARG A 56 7.24 3.11 -20.72
C ARG A 56 5.74 2.84 -20.61
N ASN A 57 5.09 3.27 -19.52
CA ASN A 57 3.69 3.02 -19.21
C ASN A 57 3.30 1.53 -19.07
N GLU A 58 4.24 0.65 -18.71
CA GLU A 58 4.00 -0.79 -18.62
C GLU A 58 3.45 -1.25 -17.25
N VAL A 59 3.79 -0.53 -16.18
CA VAL A 59 3.48 -0.92 -14.80
C VAL A 59 3.04 0.26 -13.92
N CYS A 60 2.14 -0.01 -12.98
CA CYS A 60 1.94 0.81 -11.79
C CYS A 60 2.48 0.03 -10.57
N TRP A 61 3.31 0.66 -9.75
CA TRP A 61 3.95 0.03 -8.60
C TRP A 61 3.76 0.88 -7.34
N ASN A 62 3.71 0.25 -6.17
CA ASN A 62 3.53 0.94 -4.89
C ASN A 62 4.72 0.72 -3.97
N LEU A 63 5.18 1.80 -3.35
CA LEU A 63 6.14 1.76 -2.25
C LEU A 63 5.41 1.36 -0.97
N ASP A 64 5.95 0.41 -0.20
CA ASP A 64 5.35 -0.06 1.05
C ASP A 64 5.58 0.89 2.25
N GLY A 65 6.29 2.00 2.02
CA GLY A 65 6.52 3.09 2.94
C GLY A 65 7.43 4.16 2.35
N THR A 66 7.59 5.28 3.04
CA THR A 66 8.33 6.44 2.51
C THR A 66 9.84 6.34 2.62
N LEU A 67 10.36 5.35 3.37
CA LEU A 67 11.79 5.02 3.43
C LEU A 67 12.41 4.81 2.04
N TRP A 68 11.64 4.32 1.08
CA TRP A 68 12.09 4.13 -0.31
C TRP A 68 12.59 5.42 -0.96
N ASP A 69 11.91 6.57 -0.77
CA ASP A 69 12.35 7.85 -1.35
C ASP A 69 13.68 8.30 -0.72
N GLN A 70 13.84 8.12 0.60
CA GLN A 70 15.09 8.49 1.28
C GLN A 70 16.26 7.61 0.84
N VAL A 71 16.06 6.29 0.75
CA VAL A 71 17.08 5.35 0.26
C VAL A 71 17.42 5.68 -1.19
N TYR A 72 16.41 5.90 -2.04
CA TYR A 72 16.65 6.18 -3.44
C TYR A 72 17.42 7.49 -3.63
N ARG A 73 17.05 8.55 -2.90
CA ARG A 73 17.80 9.82 -2.90
C ARG A 73 19.25 9.63 -2.43
N ARG A 74 19.50 8.84 -1.37
CA ARG A 74 20.87 8.55 -0.91
C ARG A 74 21.73 7.90 -2.00
N HIS A 75 21.15 7.02 -2.81
CA HIS A 75 21.89 6.20 -3.79
C HIS A 75 21.83 6.70 -5.24
N ARG A 76 20.90 7.59 -5.59
CA ARG A 76 20.72 8.15 -6.95
C ARG A 76 20.71 9.68 -6.98
N GLY A 77 20.87 10.32 -5.83
CA GLY A 77 20.89 11.77 -5.69
C GLY A 77 19.56 12.43 -6.04
N GLU A 78 19.62 13.75 -6.23
CA GLU A 78 18.45 14.58 -6.54
C GLU A 78 17.82 14.22 -7.90
N ALA A 79 18.61 13.79 -8.88
CA ALA A 79 18.11 13.36 -10.18
C ALA A 79 17.19 12.13 -10.04
N GLY A 80 17.60 11.13 -9.25
CA GLY A 80 16.78 9.97 -8.94
C GLY A 80 15.52 10.35 -8.16
N SER A 81 15.64 11.16 -7.10
CA SER A 81 14.46 11.58 -6.32
C SER A 81 13.46 12.37 -7.17
N THR A 82 13.95 13.27 -8.04
CA THR A 82 13.09 14.00 -9.01
C THR A 82 12.35 13.04 -9.94
N ARG A 83 13.06 12.04 -10.48
CA ARG A 83 12.49 11.00 -11.35
C ARG A 83 11.39 10.21 -10.65
N LEU A 84 11.62 9.81 -9.39
CA LEU A 84 10.63 9.14 -8.57
C LEU A 84 9.40 10.04 -8.34
N HIS A 85 9.61 11.28 -7.93
CA HIS A 85 8.55 12.25 -7.67
C HIS A 85 7.70 12.53 -8.91
N ASP A 86 8.31 12.60 -10.10
CA ASP A 86 7.57 12.72 -11.37
C ASP A 86 6.73 11.47 -11.68
N ALA A 87 7.22 10.28 -11.37
CA ALA A 87 6.43 9.06 -11.51
C ALA A 87 5.24 9.01 -10.53
N ILE A 88 5.40 9.57 -9.32
CA ILE A 88 4.33 9.76 -8.34
C ILE A 88 3.28 10.75 -8.85
N ARG A 89 3.69 11.92 -9.34
CA ARG A 89 2.76 12.92 -9.92
C ARG A 89 1.95 12.35 -11.09
N ARG A 90 2.55 11.48 -11.90
CA ARG A 90 1.90 10.79 -13.02
C ARG A 90 1.01 9.61 -12.61
N GLY A 91 0.96 9.28 -11.31
CA GLY A 91 0.18 8.14 -10.80
C GLY A 91 0.73 6.77 -11.24
N ARG A 92 1.98 6.70 -11.68
CA ARG A 92 2.66 5.44 -12.04
C ARG A 92 3.30 4.78 -10.83
N ILE A 93 3.70 5.57 -9.85
CA ILE A 93 4.18 5.10 -8.56
C ILE A 93 3.25 5.61 -7.46
N GLY A 94 2.63 4.69 -6.71
CA GLY A 94 1.94 5.01 -5.47
C GLY A 94 2.83 4.76 -4.25
N TYR A 95 2.40 5.17 -3.07
CA TYR A 95 3.14 4.91 -1.84
C TYR A 95 2.22 4.86 -0.62
N ALA A 96 2.61 4.06 0.36
CA ALA A 96 2.05 4.14 1.72
C ALA A 96 2.70 5.31 2.48
N GLY A 97 1.92 6.05 3.25
CA GLY A 97 2.36 7.28 3.89
C GLY A 97 3.22 7.09 5.15
N ASN A 98 3.12 5.93 5.81
CA ASN A 98 3.99 5.61 6.92
C ASN A 98 5.43 5.37 6.48
N TYR A 99 6.38 5.70 7.35
CA TYR A 99 7.82 5.67 7.05
C TYR A 99 8.31 4.30 6.59
N ALA A 100 7.92 3.26 7.32
CA ALA A 100 8.17 1.87 6.97
C ALA A 100 7.06 1.00 7.57
N VAL A 101 7.01 -0.27 7.18
CA VAL A 101 6.19 -1.27 7.87
C VAL A 101 6.83 -1.61 9.22
N LEU A 102 6.58 -0.77 10.22
CA LEU A 102 7.10 -0.92 11.59
C LEU A 102 6.33 -1.99 12.38
N LEU A 103 6.84 -2.38 13.56
CA LEU A 103 6.12 -3.23 14.51
C LEU A 103 5.18 -2.39 15.41
N TRP A 104 4.03 -2.02 14.86
CA TRP A 104 3.08 -1.08 15.45
C TRP A 104 2.55 -1.47 16.84
N GLY A 105 2.51 -2.77 17.16
CA GLY A 105 2.06 -3.25 18.46
C GLY A 105 2.97 -2.89 19.64
N ILE A 106 4.21 -2.46 19.39
CA ILE A 106 5.17 -2.08 20.45
C ILE A 106 5.65 -0.63 20.36
N LEU A 107 5.16 0.15 19.40
CA LEU A 107 5.53 1.55 19.30
C LEU A 107 4.93 2.34 20.45
N ASP A 108 5.71 3.25 21.02
CA ASP A 108 5.15 4.31 21.83
C ASP A 108 4.36 5.30 20.94
N THR A 109 3.48 6.08 21.55
CA THR A 109 2.57 7.00 20.85
C THR A 109 3.32 8.02 19.99
N GLU A 110 4.41 8.59 20.49
CA GLU A 110 5.16 9.62 19.76
C GLU A 110 5.87 9.02 18.54
N THR A 111 6.47 7.84 18.69
CA THR A 111 7.08 7.12 17.57
C THR A 111 6.05 6.74 16.50
N ALA A 112 4.85 6.31 16.90
CA ALA A 112 3.75 6.04 15.97
C ALA A 112 3.30 7.28 15.18
N ILE A 113 3.22 8.45 15.83
CA ILE A 113 2.93 9.74 15.16
C ILE A 113 4.06 10.09 14.19
N ARG A 114 5.32 10.03 14.62
CA ARG A 114 6.48 10.36 13.77
C ARG A 114 6.65 9.42 12.59
N ALA A 115 6.22 8.16 12.72
CA ALA A 115 6.19 7.24 11.60
C ALA A 115 5.30 7.76 10.47
N CYS A 116 4.27 8.56 10.75
CA CYS A 116 3.40 9.15 9.74
C CYS A 116 4.02 10.38 9.05
N TYR A 117 4.98 11.06 9.69
CA TYR A 117 5.64 12.25 9.13
C TYR A 117 6.51 11.93 7.90
N GLY A 118 6.80 10.64 7.67
CA GLY A 118 7.54 10.18 6.51
C GLY A 118 6.93 10.63 5.18
N ALA A 119 5.62 10.87 5.10
CA ALA A 119 4.95 11.32 3.88
C ALA A 119 5.23 12.79 3.53
N ILE A 120 5.42 13.64 4.53
CA ILE A 120 5.49 15.10 4.39
C ILE A 120 6.46 15.56 3.28
N PRO A 121 7.71 15.04 3.18
CA PRO A 121 8.63 15.47 2.14
C PRO A 121 8.16 15.11 0.72
N ILE A 122 7.56 13.92 0.55
CA ILE A 122 7.02 13.47 -0.74
C ILE A 122 5.81 14.32 -1.11
N GLU A 123 4.89 14.55 -0.18
CA GLU A 123 3.68 15.36 -0.40
C GLU A 123 4.03 16.81 -0.75
N THR A 124 4.97 17.40 -0.01
CA THR A 124 5.45 18.76 -0.26
C THR A 124 6.09 18.87 -1.64
N SER A 125 6.88 17.87 -2.04
CA SER A 125 7.57 17.88 -3.32
C SER A 125 6.60 17.63 -4.48
N THR A 126 5.69 16.67 -4.35
CA THR A 126 4.86 16.17 -5.44
C THR A 126 3.50 16.85 -5.55
N GLY A 127 2.96 17.40 -4.45
CA GLY A 127 1.57 17.82 -4.33
C GLY A 127 0.56 16.66 -4.24
N VAL A 128 1.02 15.42 -4.15
CA VAL A 128 0.18 14.22 -4.07
C VAL A 128 0.15 13.76 -2.62
N PRO A 129 -1.00 13.77 -1.92
CA PRO A 129 -1.11 13.32 -0.54
C PRO A 129 -1.13 11.79 -0.45
N ALA A 130 -0.51 11.23 0.59
CA ALA A 130 -0.71 9.84 0.97
C ALA A 130 -2.09 9.67 1.60
N ARG A 131 -2.82 8.64 1.17
CA ARG A 131 -4.16 8.32 1.73
C ARG A 131 -4.20 6.97 2.42
N THR A 132 -3.13 6.20 2.31
CA THR A 132 -3.08 4.82 2.77
C THR A 132 -1.88 4.63 3.68
N ALA A 133 -2.11 4.11 4.87
CA ALA A 133 -1.08 3.47 5.68
C ALA A 133 -1.01 1.99 5.33
N LEU A 134 0.18 1.41 5.35
CA LEU A 134 0.40 -0.01 5.08
C LEU A 134 1.09 -0.65 6.27
N VAL A 135 0.38 -1.59 6.89
CA VAL A 135 0.82 -2.33 8.07
C VAL A 135 0.77 -3.82 7.72
N MET A 136 1.80 -4.27 7.01
CA MET A 136 1.98 -5.67 6.64
C MET A 136 2.69 -6.45 7.75
N GLU A 137 2.43 -7.75 7.84
CA GLU A 137 3.15 -8.72 8.69
C GLU A 137 3.21 -8.43 10.20
N ASN A 138 2.44 -7.45 10.67
CA ASN A 138 2.38 -7.08 12.08
C ASN A 138 1.53 -8.08 12.89
N PRO A 139 2.09 -8.73 13.94
CA PRO A 139 1.33 -9.63 14.79
C PRO A 139 0.22 -8.89 15.55
N GLY A 140 0.41 -7.63 15.92
CA GLY A 140 -0.61 -6.88 16.65
C GLY A 140 -0.51 -5.38 16.40
N MET A 141 -1.60 -4.69 16.70
CA MET A 141 -1.70 -3.23 16.73
C MET A 141 -2.54 -2.86 17.95
N THR A 142 -2.16 -1.79 18.64
CA THR A 142 -2.98 -1.19 19.69
C THR A 142 -4.17 -0.45 19.07
N TRP A 143 -5.29 -0.33 19.80
CA TRP A 143 -6.50 0.30 19.27
C TRP A 143 -6.30 1.79 18.92
N GLY A 144 -5.46 2.48 19.69
CA GLY A 144 -5.20 3.91 19.52
C GLY A 144 -4.53 4.29 18.19
N ILE A 145 -3.95 3.33 17.47
CA ILE A 145 -3.35 3.56 16.15
C ILE A 145 -4.40 4.06 15.14
N ALA A 146 -5.67 3.62 15.26
CA ALA A 146 -6.74 4.10 14.39
C ALA A 146 -6.86 5.64 14.42
N ASN A 147 -6.77 6.24 15.61
CA ASN A 147 -6.81 7.69 15.78
C ASN A 147 -5.57 8.36 15.17
N ILE A 148 -4.38 7.82 15.45
CA ILE A 148 -3.11 8.37 14.93
C ILE A 148 -3.12 8.39 13.40
N LEU A 149 -3.49 7.29 12.74
CA LEU A 149 -3.51 7.20 11.29
C LEU A 149 -4.54 8.16 10.68
N THR A 150 -5.75 8.22 11.26
CA THR A 150 -6.82 9.10 10.79
C THR A 150 -6.44 10.57 10.93
N ASP A 151 -5.91 10.97 12.09
CA ASP A 151 -5.50 12.35 12.37
C ASP A 151 -4.23 12.75 11.58
N SER A 152 -3.47 11.77 11.11
CA SER A 152 -2.35 11.97 10.18
C SER A 152 -2.78 12.06 8.70
N GLY A 153 -4.09 11.96 8.41
CA GLY A 153 -4.64 12.08 7.06
C GLY A 153 -4.72 10.79 6.25
N PHE A 154 -4.50 9.62 6.87
CA PHE A 154 -4.62 8.33 6.19
C PHE A 154 -6.06 7.80 6.28
N ASP A 155 -6.76 7.85 5.16
CA ASP A 155 -8.14 7.35 5.02
C ASP A 155 -8.26 5.83 5.04
N PHE A 156 -7.19 5.13 4.62
CA PHE A 156 -7.18 3.70 4.40
C PHE A 156 -6.03 3.02 5.12
N LEU A 157 -6.27 1.79 5.55
CA LEU A 157 -5.26 0.91 6.13
C LEU A 157 -5.19 -0.38 5.32
N GLY A 158 -4.04 -0.63 4.69
CA GLY A 158 -3.69 -1.94 4.17
C GLY A 158 -3.13 -2.79 5.31
N ARG A 159 -3.74 -3.96 5.56
CA ARG A 159 -3.23 -4.92 6.55
C ARG A 159 -3.31 -6.34 6.02
N GLY A 160 -2.20 -7.06 6.11
CA GLY A 160 -2.16 -8.49 5.83
C GLY A 160 -3.00 -9.28 6.83
N ILE A 161 -3.80 -10.24 6.34
CA ILE A 161 -4.56 -11.16 7.20
C ILE A 161 -3.68 -12.36 7.52
N TYR A 162 -3.12 -12.37 8.72
CA TYR A 162 -2.27 -13.47 9.19
C TYR A 162 -3.07 -14.45 10.07
N ARG A 163 -2.96 -15.76 9.77
CA ARG A 163 -3.65 -16.84 10.51
C ARG A 163 -2.73 -17.64 11.45
N LEU A 164 -1.42 -17.41 11.40
CA LEU A 164 -0.42 -18.25 12.08
C LEU A 164 0.01 -17.71 13.46
N ARG A 165 0.00 -16.39 13.68
CA ARG A 165 0.42 -15.74 14.94
C ARG A 165 -0.42 -14.49 15.19
N ALA A 166 -1.01 -14.38 16.39
CA ALA A 166 -1.95 -13.33 16.78
C ALA A 166 -3.16 -13.23 15.82
N GLU A 167 -4.07 -14.18 15.99
CA GLU A 167 -5.25 -14.36 15.15
C GLU A 167 -6.03 -13.04 15.02
N SER A 168 -5.96 -12.46 13.83
CA SER A 168 -6.77 -11.32 13.45
C SER A 168 -8.21 -11.82 13.29
N TYR A 169 -9.16 -11.43 14.15
CA TYR A 169 -10.57 -11.76 13.97
C TYR A 169 -11.16 -11.23 12.64
N ASN A 170 -10.41 -10.41 11.88
CA ASN A 170 -10.83 -9.88 10.59
C ASN A 170 -11.15 -10.99 9.57
N HIS A 171 -10.47 -12.14 9.62
CA HIS A 171 -10.77 -13.25 8.69
C HIS A 171 -12.11 -13.96 8.99
N LYS A 172 -12.71 -13.70 10.16
CA LYS A 172 -14.04 -14.21 10.55
C LYS A 172 -15.16 -13.23 10.17
N ARG A 173 -14.83 -12.07 9.59
CA ARG A 173 -15.80 -11.10 9.08
C ARG A 173 -16.14 -11.45 7.63
N ASP A 174 -17.27 -12.13 7.43
CA ASP A 174 -17.84 -12.38 6.10
C ASP A 174 -18.49 -11.10 5.51
N PRO A 175 -18.59 -10.94 4.18
CA PRO A 175 -17.94 -11.70 3.10
C PRO A 175 -16.75 -10.97 2.45
N TYR A 176 -16.34 -9.81 2.97
CA TYR A 176 -15.23 -9.02 2.41
C TYR A 176 -14.27 -8.58 3.52
N PRO A 177 -12.95 -8.60 3.30
CA PRO A 177 -11.94 -8.20 4.29
C PRO A 177 -11.93 -6.68 4.57
N LEU A 178 -13.01 -5.97 4.25
CA LEU A 178 -13.18 -4.53 4.47
C LEU A 178 -14.00 -4.32 5.74
N PHE A 179 -13.49 -3.48 6.63
CA PHE A 179 -14.18 -3.09 7.84
C PHE A 179 -13.80 -1.68 8.23
N TRP A 180 -14.69 -1.01 8.96
CA TRP A 180 -14.39 0.24 9.63
C TRP A 180 -13.67 -0.07 10.94
N TRP A 181 -12.48 0.49 11.12
CA TRP A 181 -11.81 0.51 12.42
C TRP A 181 -12.24 1.79 13.14
N LYS A 182 -12.99 1.65 14.23
CA LYS A 182 -13.52 2.74 15.06
C LYS A 182 -13.16 2.46 16.51
#